data_AF-A0A2K8XPC2-F1
#
_entry.id   AF-A0A2K8XPC2-F1
#
_cell.length_a   1.000
_cell.length_b   1.000
_cell.length_c   1.000
_cell.angle_alpha   90.00
_cell.angle_beta   90.00
_cell.angle_gamma   90.00
#
_symmetry.space_group_name_H-M   'P 1'
#
loop_
_entity.id
_entity.type
_entity.pdbx_description
1 polymer ?
#
loop_
_entity_poly.entity_id
_entity_poly.type
_entity_poly.pdbx_seq_one_letter_code
_entity_poly.pdbx_strand_id
1 'polypeptide(L)'
;MKENIKFSKEDTLYLNNLIKKIEDLEKYNDTEKNNITRNIITILVGLISVLVAFKGVNSPYTHVHLLFSATLISISLAILSGIVSLFRQVEESHRILMFQRENLSRRLNGNLHEKFEKDFPPKKMFLIFEYLFYIFSSLSIVLLAMYGILK
;
A
#
# COMPACT_ATOMS: atom_id res chain seq x y z
N MET A 1 -43.96 14.13 -13.95
CA MET A 1 -43.47 15.46 -14.36
C MET A 1 -42.01 15.54 -13.95
N LYS A 2 -41.06 15.31 -14.87
CA LYS A 2 -39.62 15.41 -14.55
C LYS A 2 -39.27 16.89 -14.61
N GLU A 3 -39.08 17.53 -13.46
CA GLU A 3 -38.53 18.89 -13.41
C GLU A 3 -37.17 18.89 -14.11
N ASN A 4 -37.02 19.78 -15.08
CA ASN A 4 -35.80 19.94 -15.85
C ASN A 4 -34.82 20.72 -14.96
N ILE A 5 -34.02 19.99 -14.17
CA ILE A 5 -33.01 20.57 -13.29
C ILE A 5 -32.01 21.35 -14.16
N LYS A 6 -32.14 22.68 -14.17
CA LYS A 6 -31.18 23.58 -14.83
C LYS A 6 -29.99 23.73 -13.90
N PHE A 7 -28.90 23.01 -14.19
CA PHE A 7 -27.63 23.19 -13.49
C PHE A 7 -27.07 24.59 -13.77
N SER A 8 -26.58 25.27 -12.72
CA SER A 8 -25.81 26.50 -12.88
C SER A 8 -24.49 26.23 -13.60
N LYS A 9 -23.89 27.28 -14.20
CA LYS A 9 -22.50 27.22 -14.69
C LYS A 9 -21.52 26.79 -13.59
N GLU A 10 -21.80 27.15 -12.35
CA GLU A 10 -20.98 26.77 -11.19
C GLU A 10 -21.14 25.28 -10.85
N ASP A 11 -22.36 24.74 -10.91
CA ASP A 11 -22.63 23.33 -10.66
C ASP A 11 -22.00 22.43 -11.71
N THR A 12 -22.07 22.82 -12.98
CA THR A 12 -21.45 22.09 -14.09
C THR A 12 -19.92 22.09 -14.00
N LEU A 13 -19.31 23.23 -13.64
CA LEU A 13 -17.87 23.31 -13.40
C LEU A 13 -17.45 22.40 -12.23
N TYR A 14 -18.21 22.40 -11.14
CA TYR A 14 -17.94 21.56 -9.98
C TYR A 14 -18.09 20.05 -10.29
N LEU A 15 -19.13 19.68 -11.04
CA LEU A 15 -19.33 18.30 -11.51
C LEU A 15 -18.17 17.82 -12.39
N ASN A 16 -17.72 18.66 -13.33
CA ASN A 16 -16.55 18.34 -14.15
C ASN A 16 -15.28 18.16 -13.31
N ASN A 17 -15.09 18.98 -12.28
CA ASN A 17 -13.97 18.82 -11.35
C ASN A 17 -14.06 17.52 -10.53
N LEU A 18 -15.28 17.11 -10.12
CA LEU A 18 -15.52 15.83 -9.44
C LEU A 18 -15.23 14.63 -10.35
N ILE A 19 -15.70 14.68 -11.60
CA ILE A 19 -15.46 13.63 -12.61
C ILE A 19 -13.96 13.50 -12.85
N LYS A 20 -13.28 14.63 -13.11
CA LYS A 20 -11.82 14.64 -13.31
C LYS A 20 -11.08 14.09 -12.09
N LYS A 21 -11.51 14.44 -10.87
CA LYS A 21 -10.94 13.90 -9.63
C LYS A 21 -11.13 12.39 -9.50
N ILE A 22 -12.27 11.84 -9.93
CA ILE A 22 -12.51 10.40 -9.94
C ILE A 22 -11.60 9.72 -10.97
N GLU A 23 -11.50 10.27 -12.18
CA GLU A 23 -10.59 9.76 -13.22
C GLU A 23 -9.12 9.80 -12.77
N ASP A 24 -8.71 10.90 -12.12
CA ASP A 24 -7.38 11.06 -11.58
C ASP A 24 -7.13 10.05 -10.45
N LEU A 25 -8.11 9.80 -9.56
CA LEU A 25 -8.00 8.80 -8.50
C LEU A 25 -7.96 7.36 -9.04
N GLU A 26 -8.69 7.07 -10.11
CA GLU A 26 -8.66 5.78 -10.81
C GLU A 26 -7.28 5.55 -11.43
N LYS A 27 -6.77 6.52 -12.18
CA LYS A 27 -5.41 6.46 -12.76
C LYS A 27 -4.33 6.37 -11.69
N TYR A 28 -4.46 7.13 -10.60
CA TYR A 28 -3.48 7.19 -9.52
C TYR A 28 -3.44 5.91 -8.68
N ASN A 29 -4.58 5.23 -8.51
CA ASN A 29 -4.64 3.89 -7.92
C ASN A 29 -3.89 2.85 -8.74
N ASP A 30 -3.99 2.97 -10.06
CA ASP A 30 -3.33 2.05 -10.97
C ASP A 30 -1.82 2.27 -11.09
N THR A 31 -1.30 3.47 -10.76
CA THR A 31 0.06 3.86 -11.19
C THR A 31 1.06 4.30 -10.12
N GLU A 32 0.68 4.93 -8.99
CA GLU A 32 1.70 5.63 -8.17
C GLU A 32 1.73 5.30 -6.67
N LYS A 33 0.59 5.22 -5.97
CA LYS A 33 0.64 5.12 -4.49
C LYS A 33 1.12 3.77 -3.96
N ASN A 34 0.98 2.71 -4.74
CA ASN A 34 1.35 1.35 -4.35
C ASN A 34 2.81 0.99 -4.66
N ASN A 35 3.61 1.90 -5.22
CA ASN A 35 4.94 1.54 -5.73
C ASN A 35 5.97 1.32 -4.63
N ILE A 36 5.97 2.08 -3.53
CA ILE A 36 7.07 1.98 -2.55
C ILE A 36 7.04 0.65 -1.80
N THR A 37 5.92 0.29 -1.16
CA THR A 37 5.80 -0.99 -0.43
C THR A 37 6.00 -2.18 -1.39
N ARG A 38 5.45 -2.10 -2.61
CA ARG A 38 5.62 -3.13 -3.63
C ARG A 38 7.08 -3.26 -4.07
N ASN A 39 7.77 -2.16 -4.33
CA ASN A 39 9.19 -2.15 -4.71
C ASN A 39 10.06 -2.72 -3.59
N ILE A 40 9.81 -2.37 -2.33
CA ILE A 40 10.52 -2.95 -1.18
C ILE A 40 10.29 -4.46 -1.13
N ILE A 41 9.04 -4.93 -1.30
CA ILE A 41 8.75 -6.38 -1.35
C ILE A 41 9.50 -7.05 -2.51
N THR A 42 9.51 -6.45 -3.70
CA THR A 42 10.26 -6.97 -4.86
C THR A 42 11.75 -7.09 -4.56
N ILE A 43 12.33 -6.07 -3.92
CA ILE A 43 13.73 -6.10 -3.47
C ILE A 43 13.94 -7.23 -2.46
N LEU A 44 13.08 -7.35 -1.44
CA LEU A 44 13.15 -8.40 -0.43
C LEU A 44 13.08 -9.81 -1.03
N VAL A 45 12.21 -10.03 -2.02
CA VAL A 45 12.15 -11.29 -2.77
C VAL A 45 13.45 -11.54 -3.53
N GLY A 46 14.02 -10.52 -4.16
CA GLY A 46 15.35 -10.61 -4.79
C GLY A 46 16.45 -10.96 -3.79
N LEU A 47 16.40 -10.39 -2.57
CA LEU A 47 17.35 -10.71 -1.50
C LEU A 47 17.26 -12.16 -1.03
N ILE A 48 16.10 -12.81 -1.11
CA ILE A 48 15.99 -14.26 -0.84
C ILE A 48 16.83 -15.04 -1.84
N SER A 49 16.74 -14.71 -3.14
CA SER A 49 17.54 -15.37 -4.19
C SER A 49 19.03 -15.20 -3.94
N VAL A 50 19.47 -13.99 -3.55
CA VAL A 50 20.85 -13.72 -3.15
C VAL A 50 21.22 -14.57 -1.93
N LEU A 51 20.42 -14.54 -0.86
CA LEU A 51 20.68 -15.29 0.36
C LEU A 51 20.86 -16.79 0.07
N VAL A 52 19.98 -17.38 -0.74
CA VAL A 52 20.04 -18.80 -1.14
C VAL A 52 21.28 -19.09 -1.99
N ALA A 53 21.61 -18.23 -2.97
CA ALA A 53 22.82 -18.39 -3.79
C ALA A 53 24.11 -18.30 -2.93
N PHE A 54 24.08 -17.50 -1.88
CA PHE A 54 25.19 -17.36 -0.93
C PHE A 54 25.17 -18.38 0.20
N LYS A 55 24.29 -19.39 0.20
CA LYS A 55 24.29 -20.45 1.22
C LYS A 55 25.63 -21.23 1.17
N GLY A 56 26.50 -21.00 2.15
CA GLY A 56 27.75 -21.75 2.29
C GLY A 56 27.48 -23.20 2.66
N VAL A 57 27.85 -24.14 1.80
CA VAL A 57 27.60 -25.59 1.98
C VAL A 57 28.30 -26.13 3.24
N ASN A 58 29.44 -25.55 3.63
CA ASN A 58 30.30 -26.08 4.69
C ASN A 58 30.87 -24.99 5.62
N SER A 59 30.06 -24.03 6.09
CA SER A 59 30.56 -23.14 7.17
C SER A 59 30.66 -23.93 8.48
N PRO A 60 31.86 -24.05 9.09
CA PRO A 60 32.03 -24.76 10.36
C PRO A 60 31.48 -23.97 11.55
N TYR A 61 31.06 -22.72 11.34
CA TYR A 61 30.61 -21.82 12.39
C TYR A 61 29.09 -21.82 12.53
N THR A 62 28.59 -22.33 13.65
CA THR A 62 27.15 -22.36 14.01
C THR A 62 26.49 -20.98 13.94
N HIS A 63 27.23 -19.91 14.25
CA HIS A 63 26.73 -18.53 14.20
C HIS A 63 26.32 -18.09 12.78
N VAL A 64 26.99 -18.59 11.74
CA VAL A 64 26.68 -18.26 10.34
C VAL A 64 25.35 -18.90 9.92
N HIS A 65 25.06 -20.12 10.37
CA HIS A 65 23.77 -20.80 10.13
C HIS A 65 22.60 -20.12 10.88
N LEU A 66 22.86 -19.65 12.11
CA LEU A 66 21.88 -18.87 12.88
C LEU A 66 21.57 -17.53 12.20
N LEU A 67 22.58 -16.80 11.74
CA LEU A 67 22.41 -15.54 11.00
C LEU A 67 21.64 -15.77 9.68
N PHE A 68 21.95 -16.83 8.94
CA PHE A 68 21.22 -17.20 7.73
C PHE A 68 19.73 -17.41 8.02
N SER A 69 19.43 -18.22 9.03
CA SER A 69 18.05 -18.55 9.42
C SER A 69 17.29 -17.31 9.93
N ALA A 70 17.95 -16.49 10.75
CA ALA A 70 17.38 -15.24 11.27
C ALA A 70 17.06 -14.25 10.13
N THR A 71 17.96 -14.14 9.14
CA THR A 71 17.75 -13.29 7.95
C THR A 71 16.56 -13.77 7.15
N LEU A 72 16.44 -15.08 6.93
CA LEU A 72 15.33 -15.68 6.17
C LEU A 72 13.98 -15.45 6.86
N ILE A 73 13.92 -15.65 8.18
CA ILE A 73 12.72 -15.40 8.99
C ILE A 73 12.36 -13.91 8.96
N SER A 74 13.35 -13.03 9.11
CA SER A 74 13.16 -11.57 9.08
C SER A 74 12.59 -11.11 7.72
N ILE A 75 13.15 -11.57 6.61
CA ILE A 75 12.64 -11.26 5.26
C ILE A 75 11.21 -11.79 5.08
N SER A 76 10.93 -13.00 5.54
CA SER A 76 9.60 -13.61 5.42
C SER A 76 8.54 -12.82 6.19
N LEU A 77 8.86 -12.39 7.41
CA LEU A 77 7.99 -11.54 8.23
C LEU A 77 7.79 -10.14 7.60
N ALA A 78 8.84 -9.56 7.00
CA ALA A 78 8.74 -8.32 6.25
C ALA A 78 7.79 -8.49 5.06
N ILE A 79 7.95 -9.53 4.23
CA ILE A 79 7.07 -9.74 3.06
C ILE A 79 5.61 -9.91 3.50
N LEU A 80 5.33 -10.75 4.52
CA LEU A 80 3.97 -10.99 5.00
C LEU A 80 3.32 -9.70 5.54
N SER A 81 4.03 -8.94 6.38
CA SER A 81 3.52 -7.67 6.90
C SER A 81 3.37 -6.60 5.82
N GLY A 82 4.26 -6.58 4.82
CA GLY A 82 4.17 -5.70 3.65
C GLY A 82 2.95 -5.99 2.78
N ILE A 83 2.62 -7.26 2.54
CA ILE A 83 1.41 -7.66 1.81
C ILE A 83 0.15 -7.19 2.55
N VAL A 84 0.08 -7.38 3.88
CA VAL A 84 -1.05 -6.90 4.69
C VAL A 84 -1.17 -5.37 4.62
N SER A 85 -0.05 -4.65 4.63
CA SER A 85 -0.02 -3.19 4.47
C SER A 85 -0.54 -2.77 3.08
N LEU A 86 -0.16 -3.47 2.01
CA LEU A 86 -0.68 -3.22 0.66
C LEU A 86 -2.20 -3.44 0.58
N PHE A 87 -2.73 -4.49 1.21
CA PHE A 87 -4.17 -4.72 1.26
C PHE A 87 -4.93 -3.54 1.90
N ARG A 88 -4.37 -2.94 2.97
CA ARG A 88 -4.95 -1.71 3.56
C ARG A 88 -4.97 -0.57 2.55
N GLN A 89 -3.86 -0.32 1.86
CA GLN A 89 -3.75 0.79 0.91
C GLN A 89 -4.75 0.65 -0.25
N VAL A 90 -4.92 -0.59 -0.75
CA VAL A 90 -5.92 -0.91 -1.78
C VAL A 90 -7.34 -0.73 -1.24
N GLU A 91 -7.64 -1.25 -0.05
CA GLU A 91 -8.97 -1.11 0.57
C GLU A 91 -9.31 0.35 0.83
N GLU A 92 -8.37 1.12 1.38
CA GLU A 92 -8.55 2.54 1.65
C GLU A 92 -8.86 3.27 0.35
N SER A 93 -8.04 3.08 -0.68
CA SER A 93 -8.21 3.79 -1.94
C SER A 93 -9.49 3.40 -2.67
N HIS A 94 -9.90 2.13 -2.60
CA HIS A 94 -11.20 1.69 -3.10
C HIS A 94 -12.36 2.38 -2.36
N ARG A 95 -12.28 2.52 -1.03
CA ARG A 95 -13.28 3.25 -0.23
C ARG A 95 -13.33 4.73 -0.62
N ILE A 96 -12.18 5.39 -0.85
CA ILE A 96 -12.15 6.79 -1.33
C ILE A 96 -12.89 6.90 -2.66
N LEU A 97 -12.58 6.02 -3.60
CA LEU A 97 -13.16 6.03 -4.94
C LEU A 97 -14.67 5.80 -4.89
N MET A 98 -15.12 4.81 -4.13
CA MET A 98 -16.56 4.54 -3.94
C MET A 98 -17.28 5.74 -3.32
N PHE A 99 -16.68 6.39 -2.31
CA PHE A 99 -17.22 7.61 -1.71
C PHE A 99 -17.33 8.76 -2.73
N GLN A 100 -16.33 8.98 -3.58
CA GLN A 100 -16.41 10.01 -4.62
C GLN A 100 -17.48 9.68 -5.67
N ARG A 101 -17.59 8.42 -6.09
CA ARG A 101 -18.63 7.96 -7.04
C ARG A 101 -20.03 8.11 -6.44
N GLU A 102 -20.21 7.78 -5.17
CA GLU A 102 -21.48 7.95 -4.47
C GLU A 102 -21.86 9.43 -4.36
N ASN A 103 -20.91 10.30 -3.99
CA ASN A 103 -21.13 11.74 -3.96
C ASN A 103 -21.52 12.31 -5.33
N LEU A 104 -20.88 11.83 -6.40
CA LEU A 104 -21.23 12.22 -7.77
C LEU A 104 -22.65 11.77 -8.12
N SER A 105 -22.99 10.51 -7.87
CA SER A 105 -24.33 9.94 -8.13
C SER A 105 -25.44 10.70 -7.38
N ARG A 106 -25.25 10.96 -6.08
CA ARG A 106 -26.22 11.69 -5.26
C ARG A 106 -26.44 13.13 -5.74
N ARG A 107 -25.40 13.80 -6.23
CA ARG A 107 -25.49 15.15 -6.82
C ARG A 107 -26.19 15.14 -8.18
N LEU A 108 -25.90 14.15 -9.03
CA LEU A 108 -26.62 13.95 -10.30
C LEU A 108 -28.12 13.69 -10.09
N ASN A 109 -28.49 13.11 -8.95
CA ASN A 109 -29.88 12.90 -8.53
C ASN A 109 -30.55 14.12 -7.88
N GLY A 110 -29.89 15.29 -7.87
CA GLY A 110 -30.48 16.56 -7.44
C GLY A 110 -30.13 17.01 -6.01
N ASN A 111 -29.33 16.24 -5.26
CA ASN A 111 -28.91 16.64 -3.91
C ASN A 111 -27.60 17.44 -3.94
N LEU A 112 -27.71 18.73 -4.26
CA LEU A 112 -26.57 19.61 -4.58
C LEU A 112 -25.88 20.26 -3.36
N HIS A 113 -26.60 20.43 -2.25
CA HIS A 113 -26.16 21.25 -1.11
C HIS A 113 -25.61 20.45 0.08
N GLU A 114 -25.74 19.13 0.07
CA GLU A 114 -25.25 18.31 1.18
C GLU A 114 -23.71 18.20 1.13
N LYS A 115 -23.06 18.61 2.22
CA LYS A 115 -21.62 18.39 2.44
C LYS A 115 -21.45 17.00 3.04
N PHE A 116 -20.94 16.07 2.23
CA PHE A 116 -20.57 14.75 2.71
C PHE A 116 -19.16 14.81 3.29
N GLU A 117 -19.07 14.69 4.61
CA GLU A 117 -17.78 14.49 5.27
C GLU A 117 -17.38 13.02 5.23
N LYS A 118 -16.08 12.81 5.08
CA LYS A 118 -15.48 11.50 4.94
C LYS A 118 -14.97 11.08 6.31
N ASP A 119 -15.63 10.13 6.94
CA ASP A 119 -15.15 9.55 8.19
C ASP A 119 -14.81 8.06 7.99
N PHE A 120 -13.57 7.79 7.60
CA PHE A 120 -13.02 6.44 7.53
C PHE A 120 -11.88 6.32 8.53
N PRO A 121 -12.18 6.04 9.81
CA PRO A 121 -11.12 5.84 10.78
C PRO A 121 -10.24 4.64 10.36
N PRO A 122 -8.91 4.80 10.29
CA PRO A 122 -8.04 3.70 9.94
C PRO A 122 -8.12 2.62 11.02
N LYS A 123 -8.24 1.34 10.62
CA LYS A 123 -8.18 0.24 11.60
C LYS A 123 -6.77 0.18 12.19
N LYS A 124 -6.65 0.37 13.51
CA LYS A 124 -5.37 0.40 14.26
C LYS A 124 -4.47 -0.80 13.97
N MET A 125 -5.06 -1.98 13.73
CA MET A 125 -4.32 -3.20 13.39
C MET A 125 -3.41 -3.04 12.17
N PHE A 126 -3.86 -2.32 11.14
CA PHE A 126 -3.05 -2.18 9.94
C PHE A 126 -1.90 -1.17 10.09
N LEU A 127 -1.99 -0.21 11.01
CA LEU A 127 -0.85 0.66 11.34
C LEU A 127 0.28 -0.17 11.95
N ILE A 128 -0.06 -1.14 12.82
CA ILE A 128 0.92 -2.02 13.44
C ILE A 128 1.68 -2.82 12.39
N PHE A 129 0.99 -3.41 11.40
CA PHE A 129 1.63 -4.16 10.32
C PHE A 129 2.54 -3.31 9.45
N GLU A 130 2.17 -2.05 9.21
CA GLU A 130 3.02 -1.11 8.48
C GLU A 130 4.31 -0.78 9.23
N TYR A 131 4.25 -0.55 10.55
CA TYR A 131 5.45 -0.37 11.36
C TYR A 131 6.32 -1.63 11.41
N LEU A 132 5.71 -2.80 11.61
CA LEU A 132 6.42 -4.08 11.60
C LEU A 132 7.13 -4.31 10.27
N PHE A 133 6.48 -3.98 9.15
CA PHE A 133 7.08 -4.08 7.82
C PHE A 133 8.38 -3.29 7.71
N TYR A 134 8.38 -2.01 8.07
CA TYR A 134 9.57 -1.18 7.97
C TYR A 134 10.69 -1.62 8.92
N ILE A 135 10.34 -2.05 10.14
CA ILE A 135 11.31 -2.57 11.11
C ILE A 135 11.98 -3.84 10.60
N PHE A 136 11.19 -4.84 10.17
CA PHE A 136 11.74 -6.11 9.69
C PHE A 136 12.47 -5.95 8.36
N SER A 137 11.98 -5.11 7.45
CA SER A 137 12.69 -4.83 6.20
C SER A 137 14.06 -4.20 6.47
N SER A 138 14.15 -3.23 7.37
CA SER A 138 15.43 -2.59 7.72
C SER A 138 16.37 -3.57 8.42
N LEU A 139 15.84 -4.35 9.37
CA LEU A 139 16.58 -5.38 10.09
C LEU A 139 17.15 -6.44 9.15
N SER A 140 16.39 -6.87 8.14
CA SER A 140 16.84 -7.88 7.17
C SER A 140 18.05 -7.42 6.37
N ILE A 141 18.13 -6.14 5.99
CA ILE A 141 19.26 -5.57 5.25
C ILE A 141 20.51 -5.58 6.13
N VAL A 142 20.37 -5.18 7.40
CA VAL A 142 21.47 -5.18 8.38
C VAL A 142 21.97 -6.59 8.65
N LEU A 143 21.07 -7.56 8.84
CA LEU A 143 21.41 -8.97 9.04
C LEU A 143 22.12 -9.56 7.81
N LEU A 144 21.64 -9.22 6.61
CA LEU A 144 22.24 -9.69 5.37
C LEU A 144 23.66 -9.10 5.17
N ALA A 145 23.87 -7.82 5.47
CA ALA A 145 25.18 -7.20 5.41
C ALA A 145 26.16 -7.87 6.39
N MET A 146 25.72 -8.13 7.63
CA MET A 146 26.53 -8.88 8.61
C MET A 146 26.84 -10.30 8.14
N TYR A 147 25.85 -11.00 7.58
CA TYR A 147 26.04 -12.34 7.02
C TYR A 147 27.08 -12.34 5.88
N GLY A 148 27.04 -11.33 5.01
CA GLY A 148 27.98 -11.20 3.91
C GLY A 148 29.43 -10.89 4.35
N ILE A 149 29.63 -10.19 5.47
CA ILE A 149 30.96 -9.89 6.03
C ILE A 149 31.55 -11.07 6.79
N LEU A 150 30.69 -11.80 7.53
CA LEU A 150 31.12 -12.89 8.41
C LEU A 150 31.33 -14.24 7.69
N LYS A 151 30.93 -14.33 6.43
CA LYS A 151 31.14 -15.49 5.57
C LYS A 151 32.46 -15.39 4.83
#